data_AF-A0AAP5LUK7-F1
#
_entry.id   AF-A0AAP5LUK7-F1
#
_cell.length_a   1.000
_cell.length_b   1.000
_cell.length_c   1.000
_cell.angle_alpha   90.00
_cell.angle_beta   90.00
_cell.angle_gamma   90.00
#
_symmetry.space_group_name_H-M   'P 1'
#
loop_
_entity.id
_entity.type
_entity.pdbx_description
1 polymer ?
#
loop_
_entity_poly.entity_id
_entity_poly.type
_entity_poly.pdbx_seq_one_letter_code
_entity_poly.pdbx_strand_id
1 'polypeptide(L)'
;MSQPSTVSPISNGALVLRYSAFLIGGVIVLNIAFLVLESYLKQSPGSTGALGLILIWSAASWMGQIWFRREQARPPPGRAWFVALLCALATFVLQAALVLVIAGSMPGGIASIARYRSSDQMLIAGAFISILVLEFLLIRGAIFWGAKAEEKRAQQRAAKAQA
;
A
#
# COMPACT_ATOMS: atom_id res chain seq x y z
N MET A 1 23.46 26.13 -12.72
CA MET A 1 21.98 26.34 -12.68
C MET A 1 21.33 25.14 -13.34
N SER A 2 20.76 24.22 -12.56
CA SER A 2 20.06 23.04 -13.07
C SER A 2 18.73 23.48 -13.70
N GLN A 3 18.58 23.26 -15.01
CA GLN A 3 17.35 23.57 -15.74
C GLN A 3 16.15 22.88 -15.05
N PRO A 4 15.00 23.58 -14.85
CA PRO A 4 13.79 22.93 -14.39
C PRO A 4 13.37 21.93 -15.46
N SER A 5 13.45 20.64 -15.14
CA SER A 5 12.99 19.57 -16.02
C SER A 5 11.50 19.80 -16.32
N THR A 6 11.19 20.13 -17.58
CA THR A 6 9.85 20.31 -18.15
C THR A 6 9.08 18.99 -18.27
N VAL A 7 9.30 18.06 -17.34
CA VAL A 7 8.58 16.79 -17.29
C VAL A 7 7.25 17.07 -16.61
N SER A 8 6.15 16.91 -17.34
CA SER A 8 4.81 17.04 -16.76
C SER A 8 4.67 16.14 -15.53
N PRO A 9 4.14 16.65 -14.41
CA PRO A 9 3.96 15.85 -13.20
C PRO A 9 3.12 14.62 -13.50
N ILE A 10 3.48 13.49 -12.89
CA ILE A 10 2.78 12.23 -13.15
C ILE A 10 1.32 12.34 -12.69
N SER A 11 0.37 11.86 -13.50
CA SER A 11 -1.04 11.89 -13.10
C SER A 11 -1.26 11.14 -11.79
N ASN A 12 -2.07 11.71 -10.89
CA ASN A 12 -2.43 11.08 -9.61
C ASN A 12 -3.06 9.69 -9.84
N GLY A 13 -3.89 9.54 -10.88
CA GLY A 13 -4.49 8.25 -11.23
C GLY A 13 -3.45 7.21 -11.65
N ALA A 14 -2.40 7.62 -12.37
CA ALA A 14 -1.32 6.72 -12.77
C ALA A 14 -0.48 6.26 -11.57
N LEU A 15 -0.29 7.11 -10.56
CA LEU A 15 0.37 6.72 -9.30
C LEU A 15 -0.46 5.69 -8.54
N VAL A 16 -1.77 5.97 -8.36
CA VAL A 16 -2.69 5.05 -7.68
C VAL A 16 -2.79 3.72 -8.42
N LEU A 17 -2.87 3.72 -9.75
CA LEU A 17 -2.91 2.49 -10.55
C LEU A 17 -1.65 1.63 -10.36
N ARG A 18 -0.46 2.26 -10.35
CA ARG A 18 0.81 1.55 -10.12
C ARG A 18 0.90 1.01 -8.71
N TYR A 19 0.45 1.78 -7.72
CA TYR A 19 0.36 1.34 -6.34
C TYR A 19 -0.57 0.13 -6.22
N SER A 20 -1.78 0.19 -6.77
CA SER A 20 -2.75 -0.91 -6.75
C SER A 20 -2.23 -2.14 -7.47
N ALA A 21 -1.58 -1.98 -8.63
CA ALA A 21 -0.97 -3.10 -9.36
C ALA A 21 0.14 -3.79 -8.54
N PHE A 22 0.99 -3.02 -7.87
CA PHE A 22 2.02 -3.56 -6.98
C PHE A 22 1.39 -4.29 -5.80
N LEU A 23 0.34 -3.70 -5.21
CA LEU A 23 -0.33 -4.27 -4.04
C LEU A 23 -1.03 -5.59 -4.39
N ILE A 24 -1.79 -5.63 -5.49
CA ILE A 24 -2.41 -6.86 -6.02
C ILE A 24 -1.35 -7.91 -6.35
N GLY A 25 -0.28 -7.51 -7.07
CA GLY A 25 0.82 -8.41 -7.39
C GLY A 25 1.50 -8.99 -6.15
N GLY A 26 1.71 -8.16 -5.13
CA GLY A 26 2.28 -8.58 -3.85
C GLY A 26 1.36 -9.53 -3.07
N VAL A 27 0.04 -9.29 -3.09
CA VAL A 27 -0.95 -10.22 -2.49
C VAL A 27 -0.89 -11.58 -3.19
N ILE A 28 -0.83 -11.60 -4.53
CA ILE A 28 -0.73 -12.84 -5.31
C ILE A 28 0.57 -13.59 -4.96
N VAL A 29 1.71 -12.89 -4.97
CA VAL A 29 3.02 -13.48 -4.65
C VAL A 29 3.03 -14.03 -3.22
N LEU A 30 2.51 -13.28 -2.25
CA LEU A 30 2.38 -13.77 -0.88
C LEU A 30 1.53 -15.03 -0.83
N ASN A 31 0.35 -15.04 -1.44
CA ASN A 31 -0.53 -16.22 -1.47
C ASN A 31 0.17 -17.44 -2.08
N ILE A 32 0.89 -17.28 -3.19
CA ILE A 32 1.68 -18.37 -3.79
C ILE A 32 2.76 -18.84 -2.82
N ALA A 33 3.47 -17.92 -2.16
CA ALA A 33 4.47 -18.28 -1.16
C ALA A 33 3.87 -19.04 0.03
N PHE A 34 2.69 -18.64 0.51
CA PHE A 34 1.93 -19.36 1.54
C PHE A 34 1.61 -20.80 1.12
N LEU A 35 1.05 -20.96 -0.09
CA LEU A 35 0.73 -22.29 -0.65
C LEU A 35 1.97 -23.18 -0.75
N VAL A 36 3.10 -22.63 -1.19
CA VAL A 36 4.37 -23.37 -1.28
C VAL A 36 4.90 -23.73 0.11
N LEU A 37 4.85 -22.80 1.08
CA LEU A 37 5.31 -23.07 2.45
C LEU A 37 4.49 -24.18 3.10
N GLU A 38 3.17 -24.13 2.95
CA GLU A 38 2.26 -25.11 3.54
C GLU A 38 2.41 -26.48 2.87
N SER A 39 2.47 -26.53 1.54
CA SER A 39 2.57 -27.79 0.79
C SER A 39 3.93 -28.47 0.89
N TYR A 40 5.03 -27.72 0.90
CA TYR A 40 6.39 -28.29 0.88
C TYR A 40 7.07 -28.32 2.25
N LEU A 41 6.83 -27.33 3.11
CA LEU A 41 7.52 -27.22 4.40
C LEU A 41 6.64 -27.64 5.58
N LYS A 42 5.33 -27.88 5.37
CA LYS A 42 4.32 -28.19 6.40
C LYS A 42 4.35 -27.21 7.60
N GLN A 43 4.89 -26.02 7.38
CA GLN A 43 4.91 -24.96 8.37
C GLN A 43 3.72 -24.07 8.07
N SER A 44 2.84 -23.89 9.06
CA SER A 44 1.89 -22.80 9.02
C SER A 44 2.68 -21.52 9.30
N PRO A 45 2.85 -20.62 8.33
CA PRO A 45 3.38 -19.30 8.61
C PRO A 45 2.52 -18.65 9.71
N GLY A 46 3.20 -18.04 10.69
CA GLY A 46 2.57 -17.42 11.86
C GLY A 46 1.80 -16.14 11.51
N SER A 47 1.90 -15.10 12.35
CA SER A 47 1.13 -13.85 12.22
C SER A 47 1.15 -13.25 10.80
N THR A 48 0.04 -13.40 10.08
CA THR A 48 -0.19 -12.89 8.73
C THR A 48 -0.45 -11.38 8.70
N GLY A 49 -0.88 -10.79 9.82
CA GLY A 49 -1.20 -9.36 9.91
C GLY A 49 -0.01 -8.44 9.65
N ALA A 50 1.18 -8.81 10.14
CA ALA A 50 2.39 -8.02 9.93
C ALA A 50 2.82 -7.98 8.45
N LEU A 51 2.64 -9.09 7.72
CA LEU A 51 2.99 -9.19 6.30
C LEU A 51 2.12 -8.26 5.44
N GLY A 52 0.84 -8.09 5.80
CA GLY A 52 -0.05 -7.12 5.15
C GLY A 52 0.47 -5.68 5.29
N LEU A 53 0.86 -5.28 6.50
CA LEU A 53 1.42 -3.94 6.75
C LEU A 53 2.76 -3.72 6.04
N ILE A 54 3.63 -4.73 6.02
CA ILE A 54 4.90 -4.70 5.28
C ILE A 54 4.63 -4.53 3.79
N LEU A 55 3.64 -5.22 3.24
CA LEU A 55 3.29 -5.10 1.83
C LEU A 55 2.81 -3.67 1.50
N ILE A 56 1.88 -3.12 2.29
CA ILE A 56 1.40 -1.73 2.12
C ILE A 56 2.58 -0.75 2.19
N TRP A 57 3.45 -0.91 3.20
CA TRP A 57 4.64 -0.07 3.36
C TRP A 57 5.56 -0.15 2.15
N SER A 58 5.84 -1.36 1.64
CA SER A 58 6.71 -1.57 0.50
C SER A 58 6.15 -0.96 -0.78
N ALA A 59 4.85 -1.12 -1.03
CA ALA A 59 4.13 -0.55 -2.18
C ALA A 59 4.16 0.98 -2.16
N ALA A 60 3.84 1.58 -1.00
CA ALA A 60 3.85 3.02 -0.81
C ALA A 60 5.26 3.61 -0.89
N SER A 61 6.26 2.91 -0.35
CA SER A 61 7.67 3.28 -0.48
C SER A 61 8.11 3.27 -1.94
N TRP A 62 7.80 2.21 -2.69
CA TRP A 62 8.11 2.11 -4.12
C TRP A 62 7.46 3.23 -4.93
N MET A 63 6.22 3.58 -4.62
CA MET A 63 5.55 4.73 -5.24
C MET A 63 6.30 6.05 -4.95
N GLY A 64 6.75 6.27 -3.71
CA GLY A 64 7.57 7.43 -3.35
C GLY A 64 8.90 7.48 -4.12
N GLN A 65 9.51 6.33 -4.37
CA GLN A 65 10.72 6.22 -5.20
C GLN A 65 10.45 6.60 -6.66
N ILE A 66 9.36 6.10 -7.25
CA ILE A 66 8.94 6.44 -8.62
C ILE A 66 8.68 7.93 -8.75
N TRP A 67 7.98 8.51 -7.76
CA TRP A 67 7.68 9.93 -7.73
C TRP A 67 8.96 10.75 -7.81
N PHE A 68 9.92 10.49 -6.92
CA PHE A 68 11.19 11.21 -6.90
C PHE A 68 11.97 11.02 -8.19
N ARG A 69 12.04 9.80 -8.73
CA ARG A 69 12.76 9.53 -9.99
C ARG A 69 12.16 10.28 -11.19
N ARG A 70 10.84 10.49 -11.21
CA ARG A 70 10.15 11.15 -12.32
C ARG A 70 10.14 12.65 -12.20
N GLU A 71 9.90 13.18 -11.00
CA GLU A 71 9.74 14.62 -10.79
C GLU A 71 11.02 15.29 -10.26
N GLN A 72 12.05 14.50 -9.90
CA GLN A 72 13.33 14.95 -9.32
C GLN A 72 13.14 15.86 -8.09
N ALA A 73 11.98 15.77 -7.47
CA ALA A 73 11.54 16.60 -6.36
C ALA A 73 10.76 15.76 -5.35
N ARG A 74 10.74 16.25 -4.10
CA ARG A 74 9.91 15.63 -3.06
C ARG A 74 8.43 15.89 -3.33
N PRO A 75 7.54 14.97 -2.94
CA PRO A 75 6.11 15.16 -3.08
C PRO A 75 5.65 16.43 -2.33
N PRO A 76 5.04 17.42 -3.00
CA PRO A 76 4.49 18.59 -2.32
C PRO A 76 3.39 18.13 -1.35
N PRO A 77 3.28 18.75 -0.16
CA PRO A 77 2.43 18.25 0.91
C PRO A 77 0.98 18.04 0.45
N GLY A 78 0.34 19.04 -0.17
CA GLY A 78 -1.07 18.91 -0.60
C GLY A 78 -1.33 17.71 -1.51
N ARG A 79 -0.51 17.52 -2.55
CA ARG A 79 -0.68 16.38 -3.50
C ARG A 79 -0.33 15.05 -2.85
N ALA A 80 0.66 15.01 -1.97
CA ALA A 80 1.05 13.79 -1.25
C ALA A 80 -0.06 13.29 -0.31
N TRP A 81 -0.76 14.20 0.38
CA TRP A 81 -1.91 13.87 1.22
C TRP A 81 -3.07 13.31 0.39
N PHE A 82 -3.40 13.97 -0.73
CA PHE A 82 -4.48 13.50 -1.61
C PHE A 82 -4.17 12.12 -2.23
N VAL A 83 -2.95 11.92 -2.74
CA VAL A 83 -2.55 10.62 -3.32
C VAL A 83 -2.51 9.53 -2.25
N ALA A 84 -2.01 9.82 -1.05
CA ALA A 84 -2.04 8.87 0.06
C ALA A 84 -3.47 8.45 0.42
N LEU A 85 -4.43 9.40 0.42
CA LEU A 85 -5.83 9.11 0.68
C LEU A 85 -6.43 8.20 -0.39
N LEU A 86 -6.17 8.48 -1.67
CA LEU A 86 -6.63 7.61 -2.76
C LEU A 86 -6.03 6.20 -2.67
N CYS A 87 -4.75 6.08 -2.29
CA CYS A 87 -4.10 4.78 -2.10
C CYS A 87 -4.66 4.03 -0.88
N ALA A 88 -4.96 4.73 0.21
CA ALA A 88 -5.61 4.15 1.39
C ALA A 88 -7.00 3.63 1.03
N LEU A 89 -7.81 4.43 0.31
CA LEU A 89 -9.12 4.00 -0.18
C LEU A 89 -9.02 2.80 -1.11
N ALA A 90 -8.04 2.79 -2.04
CA ALA A 90 -7.82 1.63 -2.92
C ALA A 90 -7.45 0.37 -2.13
N THR A 91 -6.61 0.50 -1.10
CA THR A 91 -6.22 -0.59 -0.20
C THR A 91 -7.44 -1.12 0.56
N PHE A 92 -8.23 -0.22 1.14
CA PHE A 92 -9.44 -0.54 1.87
C PHE A 92 -10.47 -1.26 1.01
N VAL A 93 -10.71 -0.78 -0.22
CA VAL A 93 -11.63 -1.42 -1.18
C VAL A 93 -11.13 -2.82 -1.54
N LEU A 94 -9.82 -3.00 -1.77
CA LEU A 94 -9.27 -4.32 -2.06
C LEU A 94 -9.44 -5.28 -0.87
N GLN A 95 -9.19 -4.81 0.36
CA GLN A 95 -9.40 -5.63 1.56
C GLN A 95 -10.87 -6.00 1.74
N ALA A 96 -11.79 -5.06 1.56
CA ALA A 96 -13.22 -5.33 1.62
C ALA A 96 -13.63 -6.37 0.55
N ALA A 97 -13.10 -6.27 -0.67
CA ALA A 97 -13.34 -7.26 -1.72
C ALA A 97 -12.80 -8.64 -1.32
N LEU A 98 -11.60 -8.73 -0.77
CA LEU A 98 -11.03 -9.99 -0.29
C LEU A 98 -11.86 -10.61 0.84
N VAL A 99 -12.30 -9.80 1.81
CA VAL A 99 -13.18 -10.26 2.90
C VAL A 99 -14.49 -10.81 2.34
N LEU A 100 -15.10 -10.13 1.35
CA LEU A 100 -16.34 -10.59 0.71
C LEU A 100 -16.14 -11.90 -0.06
N VAL A 101 -15.02 -12.04 -0.80
CA VAL A 101 -14.68 -13.29 -1.51
C VAL A 101 -14.51 -14.44 -0.52
N ILE A 102 -13.75 -14.22 0.57
CA ILE A 102 -13.54 -15.23 1.61
C ILE A 102 -14.87 -15.60 2.28
N ALA A 103 -15.67 -14.62 2.69
CA ALA A 103 -16.96 -14.85 3.32
C ALA A 103 -17.95 -15.58 2.39
N GLY A 104 -17.93 -15.29 1.09
CA GLY A 104 -18.73 -15.98 0.08
C GLY A 104 -18.29 -17.42 -0.18
N SER A 105 -17.02 -17.75 0.07
CA SER A 105 -16.49 -19.11 -0.06
C SER A 105 -16.75 -20.01 1.15
N MET A 106 -17.14 -19.42 2.30
CA MET A 106 -17.42 -20.16 3.54
C MET A 106 -18.91 -20.49 3.68
N PRO A 107 -19.29 -21.72 4.09
CA PRO A 107 -20.69 -22.07 4.36
C PRO A 107 -21.31 -21.13 5.40
N GLY A 108 -22.31 -20.34 5.00
CA GLY A 108 -23.01 -19.39 5.88
C GLY A 108 -22.25 -18.10 6.18
N GLY A 109 -21.08 -17.84 5.57
CA GLY A 109 -20.23 -16.68 5.86
C GLY A 109 -20.86 -15.32 5.56
N ILE A 110 -21.70 -15.22 4.52
CA ILE A 110 -22.44 -13.97 4.23
C ILE A 110 -23.59 -13.77 5.24
N ALA A 111 -24.26 -14.86 5.62
CA ALA A 111 -25.40 -14.84 6.54
C ALA A 111 -24.99 -14.58 8.00
N SER A 112 -23.72 -14.81 8.37
CA SER A 112 -23.17 -14.44 9.67
C SER A 112 -22.83 -12.95 9.74
N ILE A 113 -22.33 -12.35 8.65
CA ILE A 113 -22.09 -10.89 8.55
C ILE A 113 -23.41 -10.11 8.62
N ALA A 114 -24.49 -10.62 8.02
CA ALA A 114 -25.80 -9.96 8.04
C ALA A 114 -26.50 -9.98 9.43
N ARG A 115 -26.03 -10.81 10.37
CA ARG A 115 -26.67 -11.02 11.68
C ARG A 115 -26.14 -10.12 12.80
N TYR A 116 -25.21 -9.21 12.53
CA TYR A 116 -24.69 -8.30 13.55
C TYR A 116 -25.76 -7.34 14.09
N ARG A 117 -25.83 -7.21 15.41
CA ARG A 117 -26.72 -6.27 16.12
C ARG A 117 -26.22 -4.83 15.91
N SER A 118 -27.11 -3.84 16.01
CA SER A 118 -26.76 -2.42 15.80
C SER A 118 -25.62 -1.90 16.69
N SER A 119 -25.51 -2.41 17.92
CA SER A 119 -24.40 -2.08 18.83
C SER A 119 -23.05 -2.61 18.31
N ASP A 120 -23.03 -3.80 17.73
CA ASP A 120 -21.80 -4.42 17.21
C ASP A 120 -21.37 -3.74 15.90
N GLN A 121 -22.33 -3.29 15.09
CA GLN A 121 -22.06 -2.54 13.86
C GLN A 121 -21.28 -1.25 14.13
N MET A 122 -21.56 -0.56 15.24
CA MET A 122 -20.84 0.68 15.60
C MET A 122 -19.39 0.40 16.00
N LEU A 123 -19.14 -0.68 16.74
CA LEU A 123 -17.77 -1.13 17.08
C LEU A 123 -16.99 -1.57 15.83
N ILE A 124 -17.65 -2.32 14.94
CA ILE A 124 -17.06 -2.76 13.67
C ILE A 124 -16.71 -1.55 12.80
N ALA A 125 -17.65 -0.62 12.61
CA ALA A 125 -17.41 0.60 11.85
C ALA A 125 -16.25 1.43 12.45
N GLY A 126 -16.20 1.55 13.78
CA GLY A 126 -15.08 2.19 14.49
C GLY A 126 -13.74 1.53 14.16
N ALA A 127 -13.67 0.20 14.21
CA ALA A 127 -12.46 -0.55 13.87
C ALA A 127 -12.02 -0.33 12.42
N PHE A 128 -12.94 -0.39 11.45
CA PHE A 128 -12.65 -0.14 10.05
C PHE A 128 -12.13 1.29 9.80
N ILE A 129 -12.73 2.30 10.46
CA ILE A 129 -12.27 3.69 10.37
C ILE A 129 -10.87 3.83 10.98
N SER A 130 -10.61 3.21 12.14
CA SER A 130 -9.28 3.23 12.76
C SER A 130 -8.22 2.58 11.86
N ILE A 131 -8.54 1.47 11.22
CA ILE A 131 -7.65 0.81 10.25
C ILE A 131 -7.40 1.71 9.05
N LEU A 132 -8.44 2.29 8.46
CA LEU A 132 -8.31 3.21 7.33
C LEU A 132 -7.40 4.40 7.66
N VAL A 133 -7.56 5.01 8.84
CA VAL A 133 -6.72 6.12 9.31
C VAL A 133 -5.28 5.66 9.51
N LEU A 134 -5.08 4.49 10.13
CA LEU A 134 -3.75 3.92 10.34
C LEU A 134 -3.04 3.66 9.00
N GLU A 135 -3.71 3.02 8.05
CA GLU A 135 -3.20 2.76 6.70
C GLU A 135 -2.87 4.05 5.96
N PHE A 136 -3.76 5.03 6.04
CA PHE A 136 -3.55 6.34 5.45
C PHE A 136 -2.25 6.98 5.96
N LEU A 137 -2.05 7.01 7.29
CA LEU A 137 -0.84 7.55 7.89
C LEU A 137 0.40 6.73 7.53
N LEU A 138 0.29 5.41 7.49
CA LEU A 138 1.35 4.50 7.13
C LEU A 138 1.79 4.70 5.67
N ILE A 139 0.85 4.77 4.73
CA ILE A 139 1.09 5.05 3.32
C ILE A 139 1.74 6.43 3.17
N ARG A 140 1.23 7.45 3.87
CA ARG A 140 1.78 8.81 3.81
C ARG A 140 3.22 8.86 4.32
N GLY A 141 3.53 8.13 5.39
CA GLY A 141 4.88 7.98 5.93
C GLY A 141 5.80 7.26 4.95
N ALA A 142 5.35 6.12 4.41
CA ALA A 142 6.10 5.30 3.47
C ALA A 142 6.43 6.05 2.16
N ILE A 143 5.50 6.82 1.59
CA ILE A 143 5.76 7.65 0.40
C ILE A 143 6.90 8.65 0.66
N PHE A 144 6.85 9.32 1.82
CA PHE A 144 7.88 10.29 2.21
C PHE A 144 9.24 9.62 2.39
N TRP A 145 9.28 8.48 3.08
CA TRP A 145 10.49 7.69 3.28
C TRP A 145 11.05 7.18 1.96
N GLY A 146 10.20 6.68 1.06
CA GLY A 146 10.59 6.22 -0.26
C GLY A 146 11.22 7.31 -1.12
N ALA A 147 10.62 8.51 -1.14
CA ALA A 147 11.17 9.66 -1.85
C ALA A 147 12.52 10.11 -1.27
N LYS A 148 12.63 10.20 0.07
CA LYS A 148 13.87 10.55 0.77
C LYS A 148 14.99 9.54 0.53
N ALA A 149 14.66 8.25 0.43
CA ALA A 149 15.63 7.20 0.16
C ALA A 149 16.22 7.32 -1.25
N GLU A 150 15.40 7.64 -2.26
CA GLU A 150 15.90 7.85 -3.63
C GLU A 150 16.69 9.14 -3.80
N GLU A 151 16.32 10.21 -3.09
CA GLU A 151 17.12 11.43 -3.05
C GLU A 151 18.54 11.16 -2.55
N LYS A 152 18.69 10.41 -1.45
CA LYS A 152 20.00 9.99 -0.94
C LYS A 152 20.77 9.14 -1.96
N ARG A 153 20.09 8.22 -2.65
CA ARG A 153 20.71 7.39 -3.70
C ARG A 153 21.17 8.23 -4.89
N ALA A 154 20.40 9.26 -5.29
CA ALA A 154 20.78 10.17 -6.35
C ALA A 154 22.02 11.01 -5.98
N GLN A 155 22.07 11.52 -4.74
CA GLN A 155 23.25 12.24 -4.23
C GLN A 155 24.51 11.36 -4.21
N GLN A 156 24.39 10.10 -3.75
CA GLN A 156 25.52 9.15 -3.76
C GLN A 156 26.00 8.83 -5.17
N ARG A 157 25.11 8.71 -6.15
CA ARG A 157 25.49 8.48 -7.55
C ARG A 157 26.20 9.70 -8.14
N ALA A 158 25.75 10.91 -7.83
CA ALA A 158 26.41 12.13 -8.24
C ALA A 158 27.82 12.25 -7.63
N ALA A 159 27.97 11.94 -6.33
CA ALA A 159 29.26 11.94 -5.65
C ALA A 159 30.23 10.90 -6.25
N LYS A 160 29.75 9.70 -6.60
CA LYS A 160 30.57 8.66 -7.26
C LYS A 160 30.95 9.00 -8.70
N ALA A 161 30.17 9.82 -9.40
CA ALA A 161 30.48 10.24 -10.76
C ALA A 161 31.50 11.40 -10.81
N GLN A 162 31.77 12.04 -9.68
CA GLN A 162 32.72 13.14 -9.53
C GLN A 162 34.06 12.71 -8.92
N ALA A 163 34.17 11.45 -8.46
CA ALA A 163 35.39 10.83 -7.95
C ALA A 163 36.05 9.97 -9.05
#